data_AF-A0A5S3VU33-F1
#
_entry.id   AF-A0A5S3VU33-F1
#
_cell.length_a   1.000
_cell.length_b   1.000
_cell.length_c   1.000
_cell.angle_alpha   90.00
_cell.angle_beta   90.00
_cell.angle_gamma   90.00
#
_symmetry.space_group_name_H-M   'P 1'
#
loop_
_entity.id
_entity.type
_entity.pdbx_description
1 polymer ?
#
loop_
_entity_poly.entity_id
_entity_poly.type
_entity_poly.pdbx_seq_one_letter_code
_entity_poly.pdbx_strand_id
1 'polypeptide(L)'
;ALFTHNEVTTLFHEFGHGIHHMLTQVDAAPVAGINGVAWDAVELPSQFLENWCYEEEALNFISGHYETGEPLPKEMLDKLLAAKNFQSAMQMLRQLEFSLFDFHIHADFEPNTDCQIQA
;
A
#
# COMPACT_ATOMS: atom_id res chain seq x y z
N ALA A 1 16.27 10.56 9.54
CA ALA A 1 14.86 10.97 9.52
C ALA A 1 14.09 10.04 10.44
N LEU A 2 13.02 10.52 11.08
CA LEU A 2 12.09 9.68 11.84
C LEU A 2 10.81 9.55 11.02
N PHE A 3 10.22 8.36 11.00
CA PHE A 3 9.03 8.07 10.19
C PHE A 3 7.85 7.70 11.09
N THR A 4 6.66 8.13 10.68
CA THR A 4 5.41 7.57 11.16
C THR A 4 5.23 6.15 10.63
N HIS A 5 4.37 5.36 11.28
CA HIS A 5 4.11 4.00 10.82
C HIS A 5 3.55 3.97 9.39
N ASN A 6 2.68 4.93 9.04
CA ASN A 6 2.13 5.02 7.68
C ASN A 6 3.21 5.28 6.63
N GLU A 7 4.20 6.13 6.93
CA GLU A 7 5.34 6.35 6.01
C GLU A 7 6.21 5.10 5.85
N VAL A 8 6.36 4.27 6.89
CA VAL A 8 7.03 2.97 6.77
C VAL A 8 6.23 2.02 5.88
N THR A 9 4.91 1.95 6.05
CA THR A 9 4.03 1.15 5.18
C THR A 9 4.11 1.61 3.73
N THR A 10 4.06 2.92 3.47
CA THR A 10 4.26 3.49 2.13
C THR A 10 5.64 3.15 1.56
N LEU A 11 6.70 3.22 2.38
CA LEU A 11 8.04 2.83 1.93
C LEU A 11 8.08 1.36 1.49
N PHE A 12 7.43 0.45 2.23
CA PHE A 12 7.35 -0.97 1.87
C PHE A 12 6.49 -1.19 0.63
N HIS A 13 5.40 -0.45 0.47
CA HIS A 13 4.58 -0.46 -0.74
C HIS A 13 5.42 -0.16 -1.98
N GLU A 14 6.12 0.98 -1.99
CA GLU A 14 6.96 1.37 -3.13
C GLU A 14 8.15 0.43 -3.34
N PHE A 15 8.71 -0.09 -2.24
CA PHE A 15 9.79 -1.09 -2.33
C PHE A 15 9.30 -2.41 -2.93
N GLY A 16 8.03 -2.79 -2.73
CA GLY A 16 7.40 -3.93 -3.40
C GLY A 16 7.35 -3.77 -4.92
N HIS A 17 7.01 -2.58 -5.43
CA HIS A 17 7.16 -2.29 -6.87
C HIS A 17 8.62 -2.36 -7.31
N GLY A 18 9.54 -1.82 -6.50
CA GLY A 18 10.98 -1.89 -6.74
C GLY A 18 11.48 -3.33 -6.90
N ILE A 19 11.11 -4.23 -5.98
CA ILE A 19 11.44 -5.65 -6.04
C ILE A 19 10.80 -6.31 -7.27
N HIS A 20 9.51 -6.04 -7.53
CA HIS A 20 8.80 -6.58 -8.69
C HIS A 20 9.51 -6.22 -10.00
N HIS A 21 10.02 -4.99 -10.11
CA HIS A 21 10.82 -4.56 -11.26
C HIS A 21 12.21 -5.19 -11.29
N MET A 22 12.97 -5.11 -10.18
CA MET A 22 14.38 -5.52 -10.13
C MET A 22 14.60 -7.03 -10.21
N LEU A 23 13.66 -7.84 -9.71
CA LEU A 23 13.80 -9.30 -9.65
C LEU A 23 13.14 -10.03 -10.83
N THR A 24 12.72 -9.31 -11.87
CA THR A 24 12.21 -9.95 -13.09
C THR A 24 13.23 -10.92 -13.69
N GLN A 25 12.75 -12.06 -14.16
CA GLN A 25 13.55 -13.02 -14.95
C GLN A 25 13.20 -12.97 -16.44
N VAL A 26 12.31 -12.06 -16.84
CA VAL A 26 11.93 -11.84 -18.23
C VAL A 26 12.89 -10.84 -18.85
N ASP A 27 13.60 -11.27 -19.91
CA ASP A 27 14.59 -10.45 -20.62
C ASP A 27 13.96 -9.49 -21.66
N ALA A 28 12.71 -9.75 -22.05
CA ALA A 28 11.99 -8.92 -23.02
C ALA A 28 11.47 -7.65 -22.37
N ALA A 29 12.19 -6.53 -22.52
CA ALA A 29 11.88 -5.24 -21.90
C ALA A 29 10.40 -4.80 -21.91
N PRO A 30 9.61 -4.98 -23.00
CA PRO A 30 8.19 -4.60 -23.03
C PRO A 30 7.30 -5.36 -22.04
N VAL A 31 7.75 -6.49 -21.51
CA VAL A 31 7.02 -7.36 -20.58
C VAL A 31 7.88 -7.78 -19.38
N ALA A 32 8.95 -7.03 -19.11
CA ALA A 32 9.86 -7.27 -18.00
C ALA A 32 9.51 -6.40 -16.79
N GLY A 33 9.69 -6.94 -15.59
CA GLY A 33 9.36 -6.25 -14.34
C GLY A 33 7.88 -5.97 -14.25
N ILE A 34 7.53 -4.71 -13.98
CA ILE A 34 6.14 -4.26 -13.93
C ILE A 34 5.51 -4.03 -15.31
N ASN A 35 6.29 -4.06 -16.40
CA ASN A 35 5.76 -3.80 -17.74
C ASN A 35 4.90 -4.97 -18.22
N GLY A 36 3.79 -4.66 -18.89
CA GLY A 36 2.88 -5.68 -19.42
C GLY A 36 2.03 -6.41 -18.37
N VAL A 37 2.18 -6.07 -17.09
CA VAL A 37 1.27 -6.51 -16.02
C VAL A 37 -0.02 -5.70 -16.13
N ALA A 38 -1.17 -6.37 -15.99
CA ALA A 38 -2.45 -5.69 -15.97
C ALA A 38 -2.53 -4.71 -14.79
N TRP A 39 -3.16 -3.55 -15.01
CA TRP A 39 -3.15 -2.45 -14.05
C TRP A 39 -3.80 -2.82 -12.71
N ASP A 40 -4.76 -3.75 -12.72
CA ASP A 40 -5.43 -4.29 -11.54
C ASP A 40 -4.58 -5.31 -10.75
N ALA A 41 -3.50 -5.82 -11.34
CA ALA A 41 -2.59 -6.79 -10.72
C ALA A 41 -1.25 -6.18 -10.29
N VAL A 42 -0.88 -4.99 -10.81
CA VAL A 42 0.43 -4.37 -10.54
C VAL A 42 0.62 -3.99 -9.07
N GLU A 43 -0.47 -3.73 -8.35
CA GLU A 43 -0.52 -3.39 -6.93
C GLU A 43 -0.34 -4.61 -6.01
N LEU A 44 -0.43 -5.83 -6.53
CA LEU A 44 -0.33 -7.03 -5.68
C LEU A 44 1.03 -7.10 -4.95
N PRO A 45 2.19 -6.92 -5.60
CA PRO A 45 3.47 -7.04 -4.89
C PRO A 45 3.75 -5.88 -3.93
N SER A 46 3.27 -4.66 -4.24
CA SER A 46 3.40 -3.51 -3.34
C SER A 46 2.57 -3.72 -2.07
N GLN A 47 1.27 -3.97 -2.21
CA GLN A 47 0.36 -4.22 -1.07
C GLN A 47 0.75 -5.47 -0.27
N PHE A 48 1.25 -6.51 -0.94
CA PHE A 48 1.73 -7.70 -0.25
C PHE A 48 2.86 -7.36 0.72
N LEU A 49 3.81 -6.49 0.32
CA LEU A 49 4.98 -6.18 1.13
C LEU A 49 4.62 -5.34 2.37
N GLU A 50 3.53 -4.58 2.35
CA GLU A 50 3.02 -3.84 3.51
C GLU A 50 2.73 -4.73 4.73
N ASN A 51 2.43 -6.02 4.52
CA ASN A 51 2.16 -6.94 5.64
C ASN A 51 3.36 -7.11 6.57
N TRP A 52 4.58 -7.00 6.03
CA TRP A 52 5.81 -7.09 6.84
C TRP A 52 5.96 -5.94 7.84
N CYS A 53 5.25 -4.82 7.64
CA CYS A 53 5.18 -3.74 8.62
C CYS A 53 4.37 -4.12 9.87
N TYR A 54 3.74 -5.29 9.90
CA TYR A 54 3.01 -5.80 11.06
C TYR A 54 3.54 -7.16 11.55
N GLU A 55 4.65 -7.65 10.99
CA GLU A 55 5.30 -8.87 11.44
C GLU A 55 6.32 -8.55 12.54
N GLU A 56 6.23 -9.25 13.67
CA GLU A 56 7.08 -8.99 14.85
C GLU A 56 8.57 -9.14 14.52
N GLU A 57 8.95 -10.21 13.81
CA GLU A 57 10.34 -10.47 13.43
C GLU A 57 10.89 -9.35 12.54
N ALA A 58 10.09 -8.83 11.61
CA ALA A 58 10.48 -7.77 10.71
C ALA A 58 10.61 -6.43 11.41
N LEU A 59 9.62 -6.06 12.24
CA LEU A 59 9.67 -4.83 13.03
C LEU A 59 10.84 -4.83 14.01
N ASN A 60 11.12 -5.95 14.67
CA ASN A 60 12.28 -6.09 15.54
C ASN A 60 13.61 -5.93 14.76
N PHE A 61 13.65 -6.32 13.50
CA PHE A 61 14.83 -6.17 12.65
C PHE A 61 15.06 -4.73 12.16
N ILE A 62 13.98 -4.00 11.82
CA ILE A 62 14.09 -2.67 11.19
C ILE A 62 13.91 -1.49 12.15
N SER A 63 13.53 -1.72 13.42
CA SER A 63 13.19 -0.65 14.36
C SER A 63 14.11 -0.61 15.59
N GLY A 64 14.29 0.60 16.13
CA GLY A 64 15.03 0.88 17.36
C GLY A 64 15.04 2.38 17.66
N HIS A 65 15.28 2.75 18.91
CA HIS A 65 15.37 4.16 19.30
C HIS A 65 16.58 4.82 18.63
N TYR A 66 16.38 5.94 17.94
CA TYR A 66 17.41 6.53 17.08
C TYR A 66 18.68 7.00 17.83
N GLU A 67 18.58 7.29 19.13
CA GLU A 67 19.74 7.72 19.95
C GLU A 67 20.41 6.55 20.68
N THR A 68 19.64 5.59 21.18
CA THR A 68 20.13 4.57 22.11
C THR A 68 20.32 3.22 21.44
N GLY A 69 19.69 3.00 20.29
CA GLY A 69 19.65 1.70 19.61
C GLY A 69 18.79 0.65 20.31
N GLU A 70 18.12 1.00 21.42
CA GLU A 70 17.24 0.06 22.13
C GLU A 70 16.10 -0.39 21.22
N PRO A 71 15.76 -1.69 21.19
CA PRO A 71 14.74 -2.23 20.31
C PRO A 71 13.34 -1.71 20.69
N LEU A 72 12.39 -1.85 19.76
CA LEU A 72 10.99 -1.55 20.02
C LEU A 72 10.49 -2.39 21.23
N PRO A 73 9.98 -1.77 22.30
CA PRO A 73 9.46 -2.51 23.43
C PRO A 73 8.26 -3.37 23.03
N LYS A 74 8.21 -4.62 23.52
CA LYS A 74 7.14 -5.58 23.21
C LYS A 74 5.74 -5.00 23.48
N GLU A 75 5.57 -4.27 24.58
CA GLU A 75 4.30 -3.63 24.91
C GLU A 75 3.84 -2.60 23.86
N MET A 76 4.77 -1.87 23.22
CA MET A 76 4.45 -0.93 22.15
C MET A 76 4.09 -1.65 20.86
N LEU A 77 4.81 -2.73 20.52
CA LEU A 77 4.46 -3.59 19.40
C LEU A 77 3.05 -4.16 19.56
N ASP A 78 2.72 -4.70 20.73
CA ASP A 78 1.40 -5.29 20.97
C ASP A 78 0.27 -4.25 20.84
N LYS A 79 0.51 -3.00 21.26
CA LYS A 79 -0.43 -1.88 21.04
C LYS A 79 -0.58 -1.52 19.57
N LEU A 80 0.51 -1.50 18.79
CA LEU A 80 0.47 -1.28 17.35
C LEU A 80 -0.38 -2.37 16.66
N LEU A 81 -0.13 -3.64 16.98
CA LEU A 81 -0.85 -4.77 16.39
C LEU A 81 -2.34 -4.75 16.77
N ALA A 82 -2.67 -4.42 18.01
CA ALA A 82 -4.06 -4.25 18.45
C ALA A 82 -4.77 -3.11 17.71
N ALA A 83 -4.05 -2.05 17.35
CA ALA A 83 -4.57 -0.90 16.63
C ALA A 83 -4.67 -1.09 15.10
N LYS A 84 -4.09 -2.16 14.53
CA LYS A 84 -4.04 -2.41 13.07
C LYS A 84 -5.38 -2.22 12.35
N ASN A 85 -6.47 -2.66 12.98
CA ASN A 85 -7.81 -2.64 12.37
C ASN A 85 -8.66 -1.44 12.77
N PHE A 86 -8.10 -0.47 13.50
CA PHE A 86 -8.81 0.74 13.92
C PHE A 86 -9.34 1.48 12.68
N GLN A 87 -10.66 1.66 12.60
CA GLN A 87 -11.34 2.32 11.48
C GLN A 87 -11.13 1.69 10.08
N SER A 88 -10.74 0.42 10.00
CA SER A 88 -10.59 -0.31 8.72
C SER A 88 -11.81 -0.22 7.80
N ALA A 89 -13.04 -0.25 8.36
CA ALA A 89 -14.27 -0.06 7.58
C ALA A 89 -14.39 1.34 6.95
N MET A 90 -13.98 2.40 7.66
CA MET A 90 -13.99 3.76 7.11
C MET A 90 -12.94 3.92 6.00
N GLN A 91 -11.77 3.31 6.17
CA GLN A 91 -10.72 3.28 5.14
C GLN A 91 -11.22 2.55 3.89
N MET A 92 -11.84 1.38 4.06
CA MET A 92 -12.40 0.60 2.95
C MET A 92 -13.52 1.37 2.24
N LEU A 93 -14.45 1.98 2.97
CA LEU A 93 -15.52 2.79 2.39
C LEU A 93 -14.97 3.94 1.55
N ARG A 94 -13.90 4.60 2.01
CA ARG A 94 -13.22 5.64 1.25
C ARG A 94 -12.60 5.12 -0.05
N GLN A 95 -11.99 3.93 -0.03
CA GLN A 95 -11.44 3.32 -1.26
C GLN A 95 -12.56 2.95 -2.24
N LEU A 96 -13.66 2.38 -1.74
CA LEU A 96 -14.84 2.07 -2.55
C LEU A 96 -15.44 3.34 -3.19
N GLU A 97 -15.53 4.42 -2.43
CA GLU A 97 -16.03 5.71 -2.92
C GLU A 97 -15.18 6.22 -4.10
N PHE A 98 -13.86 6.15 -4.01
CA PHE A 98 -12.98 6.53 -5.11
C PHE A 98 -13.12 5.63 -6.33
N SER A 99 -13.21 4.31 -6.13
CA SER A 99 -13.40 3.36 -7.24
C SER A 99 -14.76 3.53 -7.92
N LEU A 100 -15.83 3.76 -7.17
CA LEU A 100 -17.17 4.00 -7.71
C LEU A 100 -17.21 5.33 -8.46
N PHE A 101 -16.63 6.39 -7.89
CA PHE A 101 -16.50 7.67 -8.57
C PHE A 101 -15.78 7.51 -9.92
N ASP A 102 -14.62 6.83 -9.93
CA ASP A 102 -13.85 6.56 -11.16
C ASP A 102 -14.69 5.80 -12.21
N PHE A 103 -15.43 4.77 -11.79
CA PHE A 103 -16.33 4.07 -12.70
C PHE A 103 -17.45 4.94 -13.23
N HIS A 104 -18.11 5.73 -12.40
CA HIS A 104 -19.23 6.57 -12.84
C HIS A 104 -18.77 7.63 -13.86
N ILE A 105 -17.62 8.26 -13.66
CA ILE A 105 -17.15 9.28 -14.61
C ILE A 105 -16.71 8.70 -15.96
N HIS A 106 -16.33 7.43 -16.01
CA HIS A 106 -15.84 6.76 -17.21
C HIS A 106 -16.87 5.88 -17.92
N ALA A 107 -17.88 5.38 -17.21
CA ALA A 107 -18.93 4.51 -17.75
C ALA A 107 -20.22 5.25 -18.11
N ASP A 108 -20.61 6.25 -17.32
CA ASP A 108 -21.93 6.89 -17.43
C ASP A 108 -21.88 8.27 -18.13
N PHE A 109 -20.72 8.65 -18.66
CA PHE A 109 -20.57 9.94 -19.33
C PHE A 109 -21.33 9.99 -20.66
N GLU A 110 -22.28 10.93 -20.75
CA GLU A 110 -23.03 11.22 -21.98
C GLU A 110 -22.70 12.62 -22.52
N PRO A 111 -22.27 12.74 -23.80
CA PRO A 111 -22.04 14.04 -24.41
C PRO A 111 -23.32 14.88 -24.48
N ASN A 112 -23.28 16.10 -23.94
CA ASN A 112 -24.37 17.10 -23.91
C ASN A 112 -25.49 16.84 -22.88
N THR A 113 -25.29 15.91 -21.95
CA THR A 113 -26.12 15.76 -20.75
C THR A 113 -25.44 16.46 -19.57
N ASP A 114 -26.20 17.14 -18.70
CA ASP A 114 -25.63 17.72 -17.49
C ASP A 114 -25.01 16.62 -16.63
N CYS A 115 -23.76 16.83 -16.24
CA CYS A 115 -22.95 15.84 -15.54
C CYS A 115 -23.48 15.62 -14.11
N GLN A 116 -24.21 14.53 -13.89
CA GLN A 116 -24.76 14.14 -12.58
C GLN A 116 -23.72 13.31 -11.80
N ILE A 117 -22.52 13.84 -11.58
CA ILE A 117 -21.54 13.16 -10.70
C ILE A 117 -21.73 13.70 -9.28
N GLN A 118 -22.77 13.23 -8.62
CA GLN A 118 -22.86 13.26 -7.16
C GLN A 118 -23.24 11.85 -6.70
N ALA A 119 -22.34 11.24 -5.93
CA ALA A 119 -22.63 10.05 -5.13
C ALA A 119 -23.56 10.39 -3.96
#